data_AF-A0A1I0PNQ0-F1
#
_entry.id   AF-A0A1I0PNQ0-F1
#
_cell.length_a   1.000
_cell.length_b   1.000
_cell.length_c   1.000
_cell.angle_alpha   90.00
_cell.angle_beta   90.00
_cell.angle_gamma   90.00
#
_symmetry.space_group_name_H-M   'P 1'
#
loop_
_entity.id
_entity.type
_entity.pdbx_description
1 polymer ?
#
loop_
_entity_poly.entity_id
_entity_poly.type
_entity_poly.pdbx_seq_one_letter_code
_entity_poly.pdbx_strand_id
1 'polypeptide(L)'
;MSRQLVRRARLQRVLHYLTASGIDTYDAQARHLGNAIGGHRLEAMATGSYINTWFARCVEHSMGLTRGWMDQPDDEVTCAADDGDETAA
;
A
#
# COMPACT_ATOMS: atom_id res chain seq x y z
N MET A 1 1.45 1.39 -16.71
CA MET A 1 1.76 2.25 -15.54
C MET A 1 3.22 2.07 -15.13
N SER A 2 3.93 3.11 -14.70
CA SER A 2 5.28 2.97 -14.13
C SER A 2 5.20 2.30 -12.76
N ARG A 3 6.06 1.31 -12.49
CA ARG A 3 6.14 0.60 -11.20
C ARG A 3 6.33 1.53 -10.00
N GLN A 4 7.02 2.66 -10.19
CA GLN A 4 7.20 3.67 -9.14
C GLN A 4 5.89 4.42 -8.83
N LEU A 5 5.04 4.65 -9.84
CA LEU A 5 3.73 5.26 -9.63
C LEU A 5 2.82 4.33 -8.84
N VAL A 6 2.82 3.03 -9.19
CA VAL A 6 2.08 2.00 -8.44
C VAL A 6 2.53 1.96 -6.98
N ARG A 7 3.84 1.84 -6.75
CA ARG A 7 4.43 1.83 -5.41
C ARG A 7 4.03 3.06 -4.60
N ARG A 8 4.04 4.25 -5.21
CA ARG A 8 3.70 5.49 -4.52
C ARG A 8 2.22 5.56 -4.17
N ALA A 9 1.33 5.23 -5.09
CA ALA A 9 -0.10 5.20 -4.84
C ALA A 9 -0.44 4.21 -3.70
N ARG A 10 0.20 3.04 -3.72
CA ARG A 10 0.03 2.02 -2.68
C ARG A 10 0.63 2.43 -1.34
N LEU A 11 1.80 3.08 -1.34
CA LEU A 11 2.36 3.68 -0.13
C LEU A 11 1.43 4.72 0.47
N GLN A 12 0.86 5.62 -0.34
CA GLN A 12 -0.10 6.63 0.13
C GLN A 12 -1.34 6.00 0.77
N ARG A 13 -1.87 4.91 0.21
CA ARG A 13 -2.98 4.15 0.83
C ARG A 13 -2.59 3.62 2.21
N VAL A 14 -1.39 3.04 2.35
CA VAL A 14 -0.88 2.55 3.63
C VAL A 14 -0.74 3.69 4.64
N LEU A 15 -0.12 4.81 4.25
CA LEU A 15 0.06 5.96 5.15
C LEU A 15 -1.29 6.54 5.58
N HIS A 16 -2.25 6.64 4.67
CA HIS A 16 -3.60 7.08 5.01
C HIS A 16 -4.29 6.16 6.02
N TYR A 17 -4.18 4.84 5.83
CA TYR A 17 -4.69 3.85 6.79
C TYR A 17 -4.05 4.01 8.17
N LEU A 18 -2.72 4.21 8.23
CA LEU A 18 -2.01 4.42 9.48
C LEU A 18 -2.46 5.70 10.18
N THR A 19 -2.59 6.80 9.44
CA THR A 19 -3.13 8.06 9.96
C THR A 19 -4.54 7.89 10.52
N ALA A 20 -5.43 7.20 9.78
CA ALA A 20 -6.79 6.90 10.24
C ALA A 20 -6.82 6.01 11.51
N SER A 21 -5.78 5.20 11.71
CA SER A 21 -5.59 4.35 12.90
C SER A 21 -4.92 5.09 14.07
N GLY A 22 -4.67 6.40 13.95
CA GLY A 22 -4.03 7.21 15.00
C GLY A 22 -2.50 7.27 14.93
N ILE A 23 -1.88 6.75 13.87
CA ILE A 23 -0.43 6.82 13.61
C ILE A 23 -0.20 7.88 12.52
N ASP A 24 -0.19 9.14 12.94
CA ASP A 24 -0.29 10.31 12.06
C ASP A 24 1.06 10.97 11.72
N THR A 25 2.12 10.67 12.45
CA THR A 25 3.47 11.19 12.14
C THR A 25 4.28 10.20 11.31
N TYR A 26 5.05 10.70 10.34
CA TYR A 26 5.92 9.85 9.52
C TYR A 26 6.93 9.04 10.34
N ASP A 27 7.37 9.55 11.48
CA ASP A 27 8.29 8.84 12.37
C ASP A 27 7.60 7.66 13.08
N ALA A 28 6.35 7.84 13.51
CA ALA A 28 5.55 6.75 14.06
C ALA A 28 5.16 5.73 12.99
N GLN A 29 4.81 6.19 11.79
CA GLN A 29 4.50 5.32 10.64
C GLN A 29 5.73 4.50 10.24
N ALA A 30 6.91 5.12 10.19
CA ALA A 30 8.17 4.43 9.93
C ALA A 30 8.45 3.33 10.96
N ARG A 31 8.23 3.60 12.26
CA ARG A 31 8.34 2.58 13.32
C ARG A 31 7.33 1.44 13.11
N HIS A 32 6.10 1.76 12.75
CA HIS A 32 5.07 0.76 12.48
C HIS A 32 5.40 -0.12 11.27
N LEU A 33 6.03 0.46 10.25
CA LEU A 33 6.53 -0.25 9.06
C LEU A 33 7.86 -1.00 9.30
N GLY A 34 8.15 -1.34 10.55
CA GLY A 34 9.32 -2.11 10.95
C GLY A 34 10.61 -1.31 11.10
N ASN A 35 10.53 0.02 11.18
CA ASN A 35 11.69 0.93 11.32
C ASN A 35 12.76 0.74 10.22
N ALA A 36 12.33 0.29 9.04
CA ALA A 36 13.21 0.02 7.90
C ALA A 36 13.88 1.29 7.34
N ILE A 37 13.23 2.43 7.53
CA ILE A 37 13.71 3.77 7.18
C ILE A 37 13.25 4.77 8.26
N GLY A 38 13.88 5.93 8.36
CA GLY A 38 13.41 7.01 9.25
C GLY A 38 12.27 7.84 8.64
N GLY A 39 11.56 8.60 9.48
CA GLY A 39 10.39 9.40 9.08
C GLY A 39 10.66 10.36 7.93
N HIS A 40 11.78 11.07 7.93
CA HIS A 40 12.14 12.00 6.84
C HIS A 40 12.32 11.28 5.49
N ARG A 41 12.85 10.06 5.51
CA ARG A 41 13.00 9.26 4.28
C ARG A 41 11.65 8.72 3.79
N LEU A 42 10.75 8.39 4.71
CA LEU A 42 9.39 7.97 4.40
C LEU A 42 8.60 9.10 3.74
N GLU A 43 8.68 10.31 4.31
CA GLU A 43 8.09 11.53 3.73
C GLU A 43 8.63 11.79 2.32
N ALA A 44 9.95 11.70 2.13
CA ALA A 44 10.56 11.87 0.81
C ALA A 44 10.02 10.86 -0.22
N MET A 45 9.78 9.60 0.18
CA MET A 45 9.20 8.57 -0.70
C MET A 45 7.73 8.83 -1.02
N ALA A 46 6.95 9.29 -0.02
CA ALA A 46 5.55 9.64 -0.20
C ALA A 46 5.36 10.81 -1.20
N THR A 47 6.30 11.75 -1.21
CA THR A 47 6.25 12.97 -2.02
C THR A 47 6.86 12.84 -3.41
N GLY A 48 7.72 11.84 -3.66
CA GLY A 48 8.26 11.65 -5.01
C GLY A 48 9.52 10.81 -5.12
N SER A 49 10.25 10.61 -4.03
CA SER A 49 11.50 9.86 -4.04
C SER A 49 11.31 8.41 -4.45
N TYR A 50 12.40 7.81 -4.94
CA TYR A 50 12.42 6.44 -5.39
C TYR A 50 12.11 5.46 -4.25
N ILE A 51 11.15 4.56 -4.49
CA ILE A 51 10.78 3.48 -3.60
C ILE A 51 11.49 2.22 -4.08
N ASN A 52 12.48 1.75 -3.31
CA ASN A 52 13.24 0.55 -3.66
C ASN A 52 12.47 -0.73 -3.30
N THR A 53 12.89 -1.84 -3.92
CA THR A 53 12.21 -3.13 -3.75
C THR A 53 12.30 -3.67 -2.33
N TRP A 54 13.41 -3.42 -1.62
CA TRP A 54 13.57 -3.89 -0.25
C TRP A 54 12.56 -3.23 0.69
N PHE A 55 12.45 -1.91 0.65
CA PHE A 55 11.46 -1.16 1.43
C PHE A 55 10.04 -1.58 1.07
N ALA A 56 9.76 -1.81 -0.22
CA ALA A 56 8.47 -2.32 -0.64
C ALA A 56 8.10 -3.67 0.01
N ARG A 57 9.08 -4.58 0.15
CA ARG A 57 8.89 -5.85 0.89
C ARG A 57 8.69 -5.64 2.38
N CYS A 58 9.39 -4.68 2.99
CA CYS A 58 9.19 -4.35 4.41
C CYS A 58 7.77 -3.86 4.68
N VAL A 59 7.22 -3.02 3.80
CA VAL A 59 5.84 -2.55 3.90
C VAL A 59 4.85 -3.71 3.75
N GLU A 60 5.01 -4.56 2.73
CA GLU A 60 4.17 -5.75 2.54
C GLU A 60 4.17 -6.64 3.78
N HIS A 61 5.33 -6.90 4.34
CA HIS A 61 5.46 -7.73 5.54
C HIS A 61 4.81 -7.08 6.77
N SER A 62 5.09 -5.79 7.02
CA SER A 62 4.58 -5.09 8.20
C SER A 62 3.06 -4.94 8.20
N MET A 63 2.47 -4.82 7.00
CA MET A 63 1.03 -4.69 6.82
C MET A 63 0.32 -6.04 6.63
N GLY A 64 1.04 -7.16 6.65
CA GLY A 64 0.47 -8.49 6.40
C GLY A 64 -0.10 -8.68 4.98
N LEU A 65 0.43 -7.93 4.00
CA LEU A 65 -0.04 -7.93 2.62
C LEU A 65 0.63 -9.04 1.80
N THR A 66 -0.01 -9.40 0.69
CA THR A 66 0.53 -10.40 -0.23
C THR A 66 1.81 -9.92 -0.90
N ARG A 67 2.73 -10.86 -1.13
CA ARG A 67 4.00 -10.58 -1.79
C ARG A 67 3.75 -10.06 -3.22
N GLY A 68 4.22 -8.86 -3.53
CA GLY A 68 4.06 -8.23 -4.83
C GLY A 68 2.93 -7.20 -4.84
N TRP A 69 2.22 -7.07 -3.72
CA TRP A 69 1.23 -6.02 -3.54
C TRP A 69 1.84 -4.62 -3.64
N MET A 70 3.13 -4.33 -3.44
CA MET A 70 3.60 -2.98 -3.75
C MET A 70 3.90 -2.75 -5.25
N ASP A 71 3.92 -3.81 -6.05
CA ASP A 71 4.44 -3.80 -7.42
C ASP A 71 3.39 -3.96 -8.51
N GLN A 72 2.31 -4.67 -8.23
CA GLN A 72 1.25 -4.94 -9.19
C GLN A 72 0.29 -3.74 -9.26
N PRO A 73 -0.29 -3.39 -10.42
CA PRO A 73 -1.46 -2.51 -10.42
C PRO A 73 -2.64 -3.21 -9.71
N ASP A 74 -3.66 -2.46 -9.30
CA ASP A 74 -4.95 -3.10 -9.00
C ASP A 74 -5.42 -3.63 -10.36
N ASP A 75 -5.35 -4.96 -10.55
CA ASP A 75 -6.03 -5.58 -11.68
C ASP A 75 -7.50 -5.17 -11.54
N GLU A 76 -8.10 -4.68 -12.63
CA GLU A 76 -9.51 -4.31 -12.65
C GLU A 76 -10.28 -5.41 -11.94
N VAL A 77 -10.91 -5.06 -10.82
CA VAL A 77 -11.92 -5.89 -10.21
C VAL A 77 -12.97 -6.05 -11.29
N THR A 78 -12.87 -7.13 -12.06
CA THR A 78 -13.99 -7.69 -12.78
C THR A 78 -14.91 -8.15 -11.67
N CYS A 79 -15.74 -7.23 -11.21
CA CYS A 79 -17.01 -7.57 -10.61
C CYS A 79 -17.77 -8.34 -11.69
N ALA A 80 -17.48 -9.63 -11.81
CA ALA A 80 -18.49 -10.58 -12.18
C ALA A 80 -19.58 -10.39 -11.13
N ALA A 81 -20.56 -9.56 -11.46
CA ALA A 81 -21.87 -9.67 -10.87
C ALA A 81 -22.30 -11.10 -11.14
N ASP A 82 -22.18 -11.93 -10.11
CA ASP A 82 -22.90 -13.18 -10.00
C ASP A 82 -24.37 -12.77 -9.90
N ASP A 83 -25.00 -12.52 -11.05
CA ASP A 83 -26.46 -12.46 -11.18
C ASP A 83 -27.00 -13.88 -11.00
N GLY A 84 -26.94 -14.35 -9.75
CA GLY A 84 -27.78 -15.42 -9.26
C GLY A 84 -29.17 -14.86 -8.98
N ASP A 85 -30.02 -14.77 -10.01
CA ASP A 85 -31.47 -14.77 -9.81
C ASP A 85 -32.03 -16.12 -10.28
N GLU A 86 -31.91 -17.09 -9.38
CA GLU A 86 -32.87 -18.17 -9.27
C GLU A 86 -34.14 -17.57 -8.65
N THR A 87 -35.13 -17.20 -9.47
CA THR A 87 -36.52 -17.21 -9.00
C THR A 87 -37.46 -17.91 -9.99
N ALA A 88 -38.13 -18.91 -9.43
CA ALA A 88 -39.07 -19.81 -10.04
C ALA A 88 -40.29 -19.12 -10.68
N ALA A 89 -40.77 -19.69 -11.78
CA ALA A 89 -42.19 -19.74 -12.13
C ALA A 89 -42.48 -20.94 -13.05
#